data_AF-A0A2G6PWZ7-F1
#
_entry.id   AF-A0A2G6PWZ7-F1
#
_cell.length_a   1.000
_cell.length_b   1.000
_cell.length_c   1.000
_cell.angle_alpha   90.00
_cell.angle_beta   90.00
_cell.angle_gamma   90.00
#
_symmetry.space_group_name_H-M   'P 1'
#
loop_
_entity.id
_entity.type
_entity.pdbx_description
1 polymer ?
#
loop_
_entity_poly.entity_id
_entity_poly.type
_entity_poly.pdbx_seq_one_letter_code
_entity_poly.pdbx_strand_id
1 'polypeptide(L)'
;MNLKTNALNKLLTILFFLNLSSISQEIPGQNPICAEVKIEIEQELTLERQAFDAYMRIYNGFKDLAIHGIGVEVFFTDRDGQPVLATSEPNHPSALFFIRPDTMTGISGGTEGAGRVEPTTTADLHWLIIPAPGAGDAIAEGTLYYVGARLTYTLDGEETVTEVVPDFIVVKPLPDLVLDYFLPHEVYGDNALTTQIEPIVSFPLGARVQNSGFGIAKNLKNESSQLKIVENELGLLIGFNIEGCEVNGQPHEPTLLADFGDIAPNSSGLARWLMTCTLLGRFVDFGATFTHADELGGALTSLIEIVNTHLLIHVVEPEQEKQTMDGKITKYYDNGKIRNVTEYKNGVRSGISEQWHCNGIKIEHGVYSDGKLNGVLLQWYEDGSLFSKTDYLMGEKCGSEEIYSSKGYCIVKRVWKCGKLLEEHYWDFNGVEIIFPEDALEEGENGVGFVKITNHQSFKFEFECDQFFTMLYYEAIFYKNGTIGQLKLKHGFRNILGFNEYLLSYLRSQTFEPATKKGAPVTVVVKRGILRSPHPE
;
A
#
# COMPACT_ATOMS: atom_id res chain seq x y z
N MET A 1 58.03 36.68 -6.04
CA MET A 1 59.28 36.91 -5.29
C MET A 1 58.92 36.90 -3.81
N ASN A 2 59.32 35.82 -3.12
CA ASN A 2 59.50 35.58 -1.67
C ASN A 2 58.47 36.12 -0.63
N LEU A 3 57.75 35.28 0.12
CA LEU A 3 58.16 34.39 1.24
C LEU A 3 58.62 35.14 2.51
N LYS A 4 57.82 35.07 3.61
CA LYS A 4 58.12 34.30 4.86
C LYS A 4 57.29 34.72 6.09
N THR A 5 56.62 33.71 6.66
CA THR A 5 56.55 33.28 8.08
C THR A 5 56.89 34.26 9.22
N ASN A 6 56.06 34.24 10.27
CA ASN A 6 56.56 34.09 11.65
C ASN A 6 55.56 33.36 12.56
N ALA A 7 56.04 32.27 13.15
CA ALA A 7 55.45 31.56 14.27
C ALA A 7 56.24 31.95 15.53
N LEU A 8 55.55 32.37 16.60
CA LEU A 8 56.00 32.14 17.99
C LEU A 8 54.91 32.67 18.95
N ASN A 9 54.35 31.79 19.78
CA ASN A 9 54.04 32.15 21.17
C ASN A 9 54.00 30.87 22.01
N LYS A 10 54.89 30.81 23.00
CA LYS A 10 55.00 29.76 24.01
C LYS A 10 54.62 30.34 25.38
N LEU A 11 53.86 29.52 26.10
CA LEU A 11 53.75 29.38 27.55
C LEU A 11 53.25 30.58 28.38
N LEU A 12 52.04 30.42 28.91
CA LEU A 12 51.81 30.67 30.33
C LEU A 12 50.94 29.55 30.91
N THR A 13 51.55 28.76 31.79
CA THR A 13 50.92 27.71 32.59
C THR A 13 50.17 28.35 33.75
N ILE A 14 48.85 28.16 33.83
CA ILE A 14 48.08 28.38 35.06
C ILE A 14 47.30 27.09 35.33
N LEU A 15 47.70 26.39 36.40
CA LEU A 15 46.92 25.33 37.01
C LEU A 15 45.63 25.93 37.58
N PHE A 16 44.48 25.43 37.14
CA PHE A 16 43.24 25.56 37.90
C PHE A 16 42.59 24.17 38.00
N PHE A 17 42.66 23.58 39.19
CA PHE A 17 41.87 22.42 39.56
C PHE A 17 40.41 22.88 39.73
N LEU A 18 39.51 22.44 38.86
CA LEU A 18 38.07 22.53 39.07
C LEU A 18 37.47 21.16 38.79
N ASN A 19 36.89 20.60 39.86
CA ASN A 19 36.12 19.36 39.86
C ASN A 19 35.00 19.44 38.82
N LEU A 20 35.07 18.64 37.76
CA LEU A 20 33.95 18.34 36.88
C LEU A 20 33.19 17.15 37.47
N SER A 21 32.31 17.45 38.42
CA SER A 21 31.16 16.58 38.69
C SER A 21 30.30 16.54 37.45
N SER A 22 30.07 15.33 36.94
CA SER A 22 29.26 14.98 35.79
C SER A 22 27.85 15.57 35.94
N ILE A 23 27.58 16.65 35.22
CA ILE A 23 26.20 17.05 34.92
C ILE A 23 25.87 16.37 33.60
N SER A 24 25.17 15.25 33.70
CA SER A 24 24.33 14.74 32.62
C SER A 24 23.26 15.79 32.37
N GLN A 25 23.48 16.68 31.40
CA GLN A 25 22.39 17.44 30.81
C GLN A 25 21.61 16.47 29.93
N GLU A 26 20.47 16.00 30.44
CA GLU A 26 19.42 15.48 29.58
C GLU A 26 19.01 16.60 28.62
N ILE A 27 19.23 16.38 27.32
CA ILE A 27 18.68 17.24 26.26
C ILE A 27 17.18 16.91 26.20
N PRO A 28 16.28 17.83 26.56
CA PRO A 28 14.85 17.58 26.45
C PRO A 28 14.42 17.78 25.00
N GLY A 29 13.85 16.74 24.40
CA GLY A 29 12.99 16.84 23.22
C GLY A 29 13.70 17.24 21.92
N GLN A 30 14.49 16.34 21.34
CA GLN A 30 14.55 16.28 19.88
C GLN A 30 13.60 15.19 19.44
N ASN A 31 12.52 15.57 18.74
CA ASN A 31 11.85 14.63 17.85
C ASN A 31 12.94 13.99 16.99
N PRO A 32 12.92 12.66 16.77
CA PRO A 32 13.87 12.04 15.85
C PRO A 32 13.82 12.83 14.54
N ILE A 33 14.96 13.35 14.10
CA ILE A 33 15.08 14.06 12.83
C ILE A 33 14.84 12.99 11.76
N CYS A 34 13.61 12.85 11.31
CA CYS A 34 13.30 12.05 10.13
C CYS A 34 13.88 12.81 8.93
N ALA A 35 14.99 12.31 8.41
CA ALA A 35 15.56 12.83 7.18
C ALA A 35 14.65 12.44 6.02
N GLU A 36 14.11 13.44 5.32
CA GLU A 36 13.24 13.23 4.16
C GLU A 36 14.04 13.35 2.87
N VAL A 37 13.78 12.43 1.95
CA VAL A 37 14.32 12.46 0.59
C VAL A 37 13.18 12.28 -0.40
N LYS A 38 13.19 13.10 -1.45
CA LYS A 38 12.26 12.96 -2.56
C LYS A 38 12.98 12.37 -3.75
N ILE A 39 12.37 11.32 -4.30
CA ILE A 39 12.85 10.65 -5.49
C ILE A 39 11.86 10.85 -6.64
N GLU A 40 12.39 10.90 -7.85
CA GLU A 40 11.64 11.05 -9.08
C GLU A 40 12.05 9.96 -10.07
N ILE A 41 11.06 9.42 -10.78
CA ILE A 41 11.25 8.40 -11.83
C ILE A 41 10.50 8.92 -13.06
N GLU A 42 11.26 9.33 -14.07
CA GLU A 42 10.68 9.69 -15.36
C GLU A 42 10.38 8.40 -16.14
N GLN A 43 9.22 8.35 -16.78
CA GLN A 43 8.79 7.21 -17.58
C GLN A 43 8.17 7.66 -18.91
N GLU A 44 8.44 6.94 -19.98
CA GLU A 44 7.89 7.17 -21.32
C GLU A 44 7.00 6.00 -21.74
N LEU A 45 5.69 6.25 -21.84
CA LEU A 45 4.71 5.27 -22.32
C LEU A 45 4.49 5.46 -23.83
N THR A 46 4.72 4.41 -24.61
CA THR A 46 4.49 4.40 -26.06
C THR A 46 3.51 3.30 -26.46
N LEU A 47 2.74 3.53 -27.52
CA LEU A 47 1.83 2.54 -28.10
C LEU A 47 1.59 2.85 -29.59
N GLU A 48 1.23 1.83 -30.35
CA GLU A 48 0.82 1.99 -31.74
C GLU A 48 -0.67 2.34 -31.85
N ARG A 49 -0.98 3.45 -32.55
CA ARG A 49 -2.35 3.89 -32.79
C ARG A 49 -2.60 4.20 -34.25
N GLN A 50 -3.87 4.29 -34.63
CA GLN A 50 -4.29 4.75 -35.95
C GLN A 50 -4.22 6.28 -36.02
N ALA A 51 -3.64 6.79 -37.08
CA ALA A 51 -3.75 8.16 -37.54
C ALA A 51 -3.95 8.15 -39.07
N PHE A 52 -4.41 9.26 -39.63
CA PHE A 52 -4.66 9.39 -41.06
C PHE A 52 -3.81 10.52 -41.63
N ASP A 53 -3.20 10.27 -42.79
CA ASP A 53 -2.53 11.29 -43.59
C ASP A 53 -3.54 11.81 -44.62
N ALA A 54 -3.97 13.07 -44.49
CA ALA A 54 -4.77 13.74 -45.48
C ALA A 54 -3.86 14.52 -46.42
N TYR A 55 -4.00 14.24 -47.72
CA TYR A 55 -3.13 14.80 -48.74
C TYR A 55 -3.94 15.60 -49.76
N MET A 56 -3.58 16.87 -49.95
CA MET A 56 -4.12 17.72 -51.00
C MET A 56 -3.02 18.19 -51.94
N ARG A 57 -3.26 18.02 -53.24
CA ARG A 57 -2.40 18.54 -54.32
C ARG A 57 -3.09 19.69 -55.04
N ILE A 58 -2.45 20.85 -55.08
CA ILE A 58 -2.87 22.00 -55.89
C ILE A 58 -1.93 22.10 -57.09
N TYR A 59 -2.46 21.91 -58.30
CA TYR A 59 -1.73 22.16 -59.53
C TYR A 59 -2.11 23.52 -60.11
N ASN A 60 -1.13 24.42 -60.21
CA ASN A 60 -1.33 25.67 -60.93
C ASN A 60 -1.08 25.44 -62.44
N GLY A 61 -2.17 25.30 -63.20
CA GLY A 61 -2.10 25.10 -64.66
C GLY A 61 -1.82 26.37 -65.48
N PHE A 62 -1.77 27.56 -64.86
CA PHE A 62 -1.52 28.80 -65.58
C PHE A 62 -0.04 28.95 -65.93
N LYS A 63 0.26 29.45 -67.14
CA LYS A 63 1.64 29.57 -67.65
C LYS A 63 2.42 30.74 -67.06
N ASP A 64 1.75 31.87 -66.88
CA ASP A 64 2.38 33.14 -66.51
C ASP A 64 1.71 33.80 -65.29
N LEU A 65 0.80 33.09 -64.62
CA LEU A 65 0.01 33.62 -63.51
C LEU A 65 0.17 32.74 -62.26
N ALA A 66 0.64 33.35 -61.18
CA ALA A 66 0.67 32.70 -59.88
C ALA A 66 -0.73 32.75 -59.24
N ILE A 67 -1.09 31.70 -58.51
CA ILE A 67 -2.30 31.71 -57.69
C ILE A 67 -1.91 32.26 -56.32
N HIS A 68 -2.67 33.23 -55.82
CA HIS A 68 -2.42 33.92 -54.56
C HIS A 68 -3.51 33.64 -53.54
N GLY A 69 -3.32 34.09 -52.30
CA GLY A 69 -4.38 34.09 -51.30
C GLY A 69 -4.82 32.69 -50.86
N ILE A 70 -3.94 31.67 -50.95
CA ILE A 70 -4.35 30.28 -50.68
C ILE A 70 -4.77 30.13 -49.22
N GLY A 71 -6.04 29.81 -49.02
CA GLY A 71 -6.67 29.40 -47.76
C GLY A 71 -7.15 27.97 -47.86
N VAL A 72 -6.85 27.12 -46.87
CA VAL A 72 -7.37 25.75 -46.82
C VAL A 72 -8.01 25.49 -45.47
N GLU A 73 -9.30 25.17 -45.48
CA GLU A 73 -10.08 24.76 -44.31
C GLU A 73 -10.46 23.29 -44.48
N VAL A 74 -9.88 22.41 -43.67
CA VAL A 74 -10.25 20.98 -43.64
C VAL A 74 -11.46 20.82 -42.73
N PHE A 75 -12.49 20.12 -43.20
CA PHE A 75 -13.73 19.90 -42.46
C PHE A 75 -14.08 18.41 -42.39
N PHE A 76 -14.83 18.05 -41.35
CA PHE A 76 -15.23 16.67 -41.07
C PHE A 76 -16.75 16.61 -40.97
N THR A 77 -17.33 15.52 -41.47
CA THR A 77 -18.75 15.19 -41.25
C THR A 77 -18.91 13.72 -40.89
N ASP A 78 -19.98 13.39 -40.16
CA ASP A 78 -20.36 12.01 -39.89
C ASP A 78 -21.06 11.37 -41.11
N ARG A 79 -21.52 10.12 -40.94
CA ARG A 79 -22.23 9.37 -42.00
C ARG A 79 -23.51 10.05 -42.51
N ASP A 80 -24.11 10.89 -41.69
CA ASP A 80 -25.37 11.59 -41.96
C ASP A 80 -25.12 13.03 -42.47
N GLY A 81 -23.84 13.38 -42.70
CA GLY A 81 -23.41 14.69 -43.17
C GLY A 81 -23.41 15.77 -42.08
N GLN A 82 -23.56 15.41 -40.80
CA GLN A 82 -23.49 16.40 -39.72
C GLN A 82 -22.05 16.80 -39.46
N PRO A 83 -21.77 18.10 -39.22
CA PRO A 83 -20.42 18.56 -38.92
C PRO A 83 -19.84 17.87 -37.68
N VAL A 84 -18.59 17.44 -37.80
CA VAL A 84 -17.80 16.87 -36.71
C VAL A 84 -16.65 17.82 -36.39
N LEU A 85 -16.45 18.09 -35.10
CA LEU A 85 -15.42 19.02 -34.68
C LEU A 85 -14.04 18.37 -34.76
N ALA A 86 -13.17 18.99 -35.56
CA ALA A 86 -11.73 18.77 -35.58
C ALA A 86 -11.01 20.06 -35.17
N THR A 87 -9.85 19.94 -34.53
CA THR A 87 -9.12 21.09 -33.99
C THR A 87 -7.61 20.89 -34.04
N SER A 88 -6.85 21.99 -34.03
CA SER A 88 -5.39 21.98 -33.82
C SER A 88 -5.01 22.37 -32.40
N GLU A 89 -5.97 22.46 -31.47
CA GLU A 89 -5.74 22.79 -30.05
C GLU A 89 -5.47 21.52 -29.22
N PRO A 90 -4.26 21.32 -28.67
CA PRO A 90 -3.87 20.06 -28.00
C PRO A 90 -4.67 19.66 -26.76
N ASN A 91 -5.42 20.58 -26.17
CA ASN A 91 -6.16 20.33 -24.93
C ASN A 91 -7.66 20.70 -25.08
N HIS A 92 -8.16 20.66 -26.31
CA HIS A 92 -9.57 20.92 -26.57
C HIS A 92 -10.44 19.87 -25.85
N PRO A 93 -11.53 20.27 -25.16
CA PRO A 93 -12.23 19.37 -24.23
C PRO A 93 -13.10 18.29 -24.88
N SER A 94 -13.39 18.38 -26.18
CA SER A 94 -14.44 17.54 -26.81
C SER A 94 -14.35 17.36 -28.33
N ALA A 95 -13.24 17.74 -28.97
CA ALA A 95 -13.11 17.50 -30.40
C ALA A 95 -12.96 15.99 -30.66
N LEU A 96 -13.41 15.49 -31.81
CA LEU A 96 -13.21 14.07 -32.16
C LEU A 96 -11.92 13.84 -32.94
N PHE A 97 -11.33 14.90 -33.50
CA PHE A 97 -10.09 14.82 -34.24
C PHE A 97 -9.15 15.96 -33.86
N PHE A 98 -7.90 15.62 -33.60
CA PHE A 98 -6.81 16.57 -33.67
C PHE A 98 -6.26 16.58 -35.10
N ILE A 99 -6.13 17.75 -35.70
CA ILE A 99 -5.58 17.94 -37.04
C ILE A 99 -4.41 18.91 -36.96
N ARG A 100 -3.30 18.57 -37.60
CA ARG A 100 -2.16 19.49 -37.75
C ARG A 100 -1.61 19.43 -39.17
N PRO A 101 -1.14 20.57 -39.73
CA PRO A 101 -0.25 20.54 -40.88
C PRO A 101 0.98 19.68 -40.57
N ASP A 102 1.32 18.76 -41.46
CA ASP A 102 2.49 17.89 -41.33
C ASP A 102 3.62 18.39 -42.24
N THR A 103 3.38 18.40 -43.55
CA THR A 103 4.33 18.92 -44.54
C THR A 103 3.63 19.76 -45.61
N MET A 104 4.31 20.81 -46.07
CA MET A 104 3.81 21.72 -47.09
C MET A 104 4.95 22.04 -48.05
N THR A 105 4.81 21.68 -49.33
CA THR A 105 5.84 21.94 -50.36
C THR A 105 5.22 22.61 -51.57
N GLY A 106 6.01 23.40 -52.32
CA GLY A 106 5.52 24.08 -53.53
C GLY A 106 4.55 25.26 -53.28
N ILE A 107 4.32 25.62 -52.02
CA ILE A 107 3.55 26.78 -51.58
C ILE A 107 4.42 27.70 -50.72
N SER A 108 4.42 28.99 -51.02
CA SER A 108 5.05 30.01 -50.16
C SER A 108 3.98 30.74 -49.36
N GLY A 109 4.26 31.14 -48.11
CA GLY A 109 3.29 31.86 -47.27
C GLY A 109 2.20 30.99 -46.61
N GLY A 110 2.21 29.67 -46.77
CA GLY A 110 1.33 28.74 -46.05
C GLY A 110 -0.11 28.70 -46.59
N THR A 111 -1.05 28.17 -45.79
CA THR A 111 -2.47 27.98 -46.17
C THR A 111 -3.42 28.85 -45.37
N GLU A 112 -2.91 29.91 -44.72
CA GLU A 112 -3.68 30.84 -43.89
C GLU A 112 -4.03 32.13 -44.66
N GLY A 113 -4.23 32.02 -45.98
CA GLY A 113 -4.65 33.15 -46.84
C GLY A 113 -3.50 34.01 -47.37
N ALA A 114 -2.25 33.76 -46.98
CA ALA A 114 -1.07 34.41 -47.56
C ALA A 114 -0.37 33.53 -48.62
N GLY A 115 -0.90 32.33 -48.87
CA GLY A 115 -0.26 31.34 -49.71
C GLY A 115 -0.14 31.72 -51.18
N ARG A 116 0.93 31.27 -51.82
CA ARG A 116 1.18 31.46 -53.26
C ARG A 116 1.76 30.21 -53.91
N VAL A 117 1.17 29.83 -55.05
CA VAL A 117 1.61 28.71 -55.90
C VAL A 117 2.03 29.27 -57.27
N GLU A 118 3.28 29.03 -57.65
CA GLU A 118 3.87 29.57 -58.88
C GLU A 118 3.24 28.99 -60.16
N PRO A 119 3.35 29.68 -61.31
CA PRO A 119 2.82 29.18 -62.58
C PRO A 119 3.39 27.81 -62.95
N THR A 120 2.57 26.92 -63.47
CA THR A 120 2.94 25.56 -63.92
C THR A 120 3.56 24.65 -62.84
N THR A 121 3.53 25.05 -61.57
CA THR A 121 4.04 24.25 -60.46
C THR A 121 2.92 23.56 -59.69
N THR A 122 3.32 22.71 -58.75
CA THR A 122 2.42 21.98 -57.86
C THR A 122 2.75 22.34 -56.43
N ALA A 123 1.73 22.48 -55.60
CA ALA A 123 1.85 22.48 -54.15
C ALA A 123 1.27 21.18 -53.57
N ASP A 124 2.00 20.56 -52.66
CA ASP A 124 1.64 19.32 -51.98
C ASP A 124 1.52 19.61 -50.48
N LEU A 125 0.34 19.31 -49.93
CA LEU A 125 -0.08 19.68 -48.59
C LEU A 125 -0.52 18.41 -47.84
N HIS A 126 0.09 18.16 -46.69
CA HIS A 126 -0.21 17.02 -45.84
C HIS A 126 -0.69 17.49 -44.47
N TRP A 127 -1.72 16.81 -43.95
CA TRP A 127 -2.18 16.97 -42.58
C TRP A 127 -2.19 15.61 -41.89
N LEU A 128 -1.65 15.58 -40.67
CA LEU A 128 -1.83 14.45 -39.78
C LEU A 128 -3.15 14.63 -39.02
N ILE A 129 -4.02 13.64 -39.12
CA ILE A 129 -5.30 13.56 -38.42
C ILE A 129 -5.22 12.45 -37.38
N ILE A 130 -5.37 12.81 -36.12
CA ILE A 130 -5.29 11.91 -34.97
C ILE A 130 -6.69 11.83 -34.33
N PRO A 131 -7.34 10.65 -34.34
CA PRO A 131 -8.61 10.46 -33.65
C PRO A 131 -8.46 10.62 -32.14
N ALA A 132 -9.34 11.38 -31.51
CA ALA A 132 -9.47 11.48 -30.06
C ALA A 132 -10.32 10.34 -29.49
N PRO A 133 -10.24 10.06 -28.17
CA PRO A 133 -11.20 9.18 -27.49
C PRO A 133 -12.64 9.55 -27.86
N GLY A 134 -13.46 8.54 -28.16
CA GLY A 134 -14.84 8.71 -28.63
C GLY A 134 -15.03 8.75 -30.15
N ALA A 135 -13.98 8.93 -30.95
CA ALA A 135 -14.11 8.92 -32.42
C ALA A 135 -14.34 7.52 -33.02
N GLY A 136 -13.99 6.44 -32.30
CA GLY A 136 -14.03 5.08 -32.84
C GLY A 136 -15.27 4.24 -32.52
N ASP A 137 -16.18 4.76 -31.69
CA ASP A 137 -17.26 4.01 -31.01
C ASP A 137 -16.85 2.60 -30.50
N ALA A 138 -17.82 1.83 -30.01
CA ALA A 138 -17.62 0.44 -29.56
C ALA A 138 -17.83 -0.60 -30.69
N ILE A 139 -17.90 -0.17 -31.95
CA ILE A 139 -18.33 -0.99 -33.09
C ILE A 139 -17.11 -1.55 -33.81
N ALA A 140 -17.00 -2.87 -33.96
CA ALA A 140 -15.82 -3.54 -34.55
C ALA A 140 -15.52 -3.11 -36.00
N GLU A 141 -16.56 -2.81 -36.77
CA GLU A 141 -16.46 -2.28 -38.13
C GLU A 141 -15.82 -0.87 -38.16
N GLY A 142 -15.89 -0.13 -37.05
CA GLY A 142 -15.43 1.25 -36.92
C GLY A 142 -16.48 2.29 -37.32
N THR A 143 -16.21 3.54 -36.98
CA THR A 143 -17.07 4.68 -37.27
C THR A 143 -16.58 5.42 -38.52
N LEU A 144 -17.49 5.63 -39.47
CA LEU A 144 -17.24 6.29 -40.74
C LEU A 144 -17.35 7.81 -40.60
N TYR A 145 -16.36 8.52 -41.13
CA TYR A 145 -16.37 9.97 -41.26
C TYR A 145 -15.95 10.38 -42.67
N TYR A 146 -16.47 11.51 -43.14
CA TYR A 146 -16.04 12.14 -44.38
C TYR A 146 -15.14 13.34 -44.06
N VAL A 147 -14.01 13.43 -44.74
CA VAL A 147 -13.01 14.49 -44.62
C VAL A 147 -12.95 15.24 -45.94
N GLY A 148 -13.33 16.51 -45.92
CA GLY A 148 -13.29 17.40 -47.08
C GLY A 148 -12.40 18.61 -46.81
N ALA A 149 -12.26 19.47 -47.83
CA ALA A 149 -11.56 20.73 -47.68
C ALA A 149 -12.24 21.83 -48.49
N ARG A 150 -12.24 23.05 -47.95
CA ARG A 150 -12.58 24.27 -48.68
C ARG A 150 -11.28 24.98 -49.03
N LEU A 151 -11.03 25.12 -50.33
CA LEU A 151 -9.90 25.84 -50.89
C LEU A 151 -10.37 27.23 -51.32
N THR A 152 -9.82 28.27 -50.70
CA THR A 152 -10.00 29.66 -51.10
C THR A 152 -8.72 30.17 -51.77
N TYR A 153 -8.84 30.91 -52.86
CA TYR A 153 -7.70 31.51 -53.55
C TYR A 153 -8.10 32.73 -54.36
N THR A 154 -7.14 33.58 -54.70
CA THR A 154 -7.34 34.76 -55.54
C THR A 154 -6.73 34.54 -56.92
N LEU A 155 -7.52 34.77 -57.97
CA LEU A 155 -7.10 34.76 -59.37
C LEU A 155 -7.46 36.10 -60.00
N ASP A 156 -6.46 36.80 -60.59
CA ASP A 156 -6.65 38.12 -61.20
C ASP A 156 -7.36 39.18 -60.32
N GLY A 157 -7.22 39.05 -58.99
CA GLY A 157 -7.83 39.95 -58.01
C GLY A 157 -9.23 39.57 -57.55
N GLU A 158 -9.81 38.48 -58.07
CA GLU A 158 -11.09 37.93 -57.62
C GLU A 158 -10.89 36.69 -56.73
N GLU A 159 -11.60 36.65 -55.60
CA GLU A 159 -11.61 35.49 -54.71
C GLU A 159 -12.47 34.36 -55.30
N THR A 160 -11.91 33.17 -55.34
CA THR A 160 -12.56 31.93 -55.75
C THR A 160 -12.54 30.95 -54.58
N VAL A 161 -13.67 30.28 -54.37
CA VAL A 161 -13.81 29.20 -53.40
C VAL A 161 -14.14 27.92 -54.14
N THR A 162 -13.38 26.86 -53.88
CA THR A 162 -13.60 25.51 -54.40
C THR A 162 -13.74 24.55 -53.24
N GLU A 163 -14.82 23.77 -53.24
CA GLU A 163 -15.01 22.69 -52.29
C GLU A 163 -14.44 21.40 -52.88
N VAL A 164 -13.47 20.82 -52.17
CA VAL A 164 -12.86 19.54 -52.53
C VAL A 164 -13.83 18.44 -52.14
N VAL A 165 -14.08 17.53 -53.09
CA VAL A 165 -14.94 16.36 -52.85
C VAL A 165 -14.40 15.59 -51.64
N PRO A 166 -15.20 15.37 -50.58
CA PRO A 166 -14.76 14.63 -49.42
C PRO A 166 -14.38 13.19 -49.74
N ASP A 167 -13.33 12.70 -49.09
CA ASP A 167 -13.03 11.26 -48.98
C ASP A 167 -13.46 10.75 -47.61
N PHE A 168 -13.39 9.45 -47.36
CA PHE A 168 -13.81 8.86 -46.10
C PHE A 168 -12.67 8.19 -45.33
N ILE A 169 -12.78 8.25 -44.01
CA ILE A 169 -11.95 7.50 -43.07
C ILE A 169 -12.84 6.62 -42.19
N VAL A 170 -12.28 5.50 -41.72
CA VAL A 170 -12.95 4.61 -40.77
C VAL A 170 -12.08 4.50 -39.53
N VAL A 171 -12.57 5.06 -38.43
CA VAL A 171 -11.90 5.02 -37.13
C VAL A 171 -12.31 3.74 -36.41
N LYS A 172 -11.34 2.89 -36.08
CA LYS A 172 -11.61 1.69 -35.29
C LYS A 172 -11.80 2.03 -33.81
N PRO A 173 -12.46 1.16 -33.03
CA PRO A 173 -12.54 1.31 -31.58
C PRO A 173 -11.15 1.57 -30.98
N LEU A 174 -11.07 2.54 -30.09
CA LEU A 174 -9.83 2.97 -29.45
C LEU A 174 -9.69 2.29 -28.09
N PRO A 175 -8.45 1.99 -27.65
CA PRO A 175 -8.22 1.63 -26.26
C PRO A 175 -8.48 2.84 -25.35
N ASP A 176 -8.67 2.57 -24.08
CA ASP A 176 -8.83 3.58 -23.03
C ASP A 176 -8.12 3.03 -21.79
N LEU A 177 -7.12 3.76 -21.30
CA LEU A 177 -6.09 3.22 -20.41
C LEU A 177 -6.14 3.86 -19.04
N VAL A 178 -6.12 3.00 -18.02
CA VAL A 178 -5.95 3.36 -16.62
C VAL A 178 -4.63 2.79 -16.14
N LEU A 179 -3.78 3.65 -15.58
CA LEU A 179 -2.50 3.25 -15.01
C LEU A 179 -2.58 3.27 -13.49
N ASP A 180 -2.22 2.17 -12.85
CA ASP A 180 -2.07 2.10 -11.39
C ASP A 180 -0.63 1.75 -11.04
N TYR A 181 -0.01 2.61 -10.23
CA TYR A 181 1.31 2.34 -9.67
C TYR A 181 1.22 1.89 -8.22
N PHE A 182 2.10 0.99 -7.84
CA PHE A 182 2.14 0.37 -6.52
C PHE A 182 3.55 0.43 -5.95
N LEU A 183 3.67 0.89 -4.71
CA LEU A 183 4.94 0.95 -4.00
C LEU A 183 4.75 0.42 -2.58
N PRO A 184 5.64 -0.41 -2.02
CA PRO A 184 5.54 -0.83 -0.63
C PRO A 184 5.75 0.37 0.29
N HIS A 185 5.11 0.33 1.45
CA HIS A 185 5.23 1.37 2.45
C HIS A 185 6.63 1.39 3.10
N GLU A 186 7.26 0.23 3.28
CA GLU A 186 8.59 0.11 3.91
C GLU A 186 9.59 -0.56 2.96
N VAL A 187 10.85 -0.12 3.04
CA VAL A 187 11.97 -0.68 2.29
C VAL A 187 13.13 -0.98 3.24
N TYR A 188 13.84 -2.08 2.99
CA TYR A 188 14.90 -2.55 3.88
C TYR A 188 16.27 -2.42 3.22
N GLY A 189 17.14 -1.68 3.89
CA GLY A 189 18.56 -1.52 3.60
C GLY A 189 19.32 -1.38 4.92
N ASP A 190 20.50 -0.79 4.87
CA ASP A 190 21.32 -0.54 6.06
C ASP A 190 20.60 0.39 7.04
N ASN A 191 20.59 0.04 8.32
CA ASN A 191 20.05 0.87 9.38
C ASN A 191 21.17 1.75 9.93
N ALA A 192 21.17 3.02 9.55
CA ALA A 192 22.19 3.99 9.96
C ALA A 192 22.31 4.19 11.50
N LEU A 193 21.38 3.63 12.30
CA LEU A 193 21.40 3.69 13.77
C LEU A 193 22.05 2.45 14.42
N THR A 194 22.38 1.42 13.64
CA THR A 194 23.06 0.20 14.12
C THR A 194 24.52 0.20 13.65
N THR A 195 25.34 -0.64 14.29
CA THR A 195 26.75 -0.83 13.90
C THR A 195 26.94 -2.02 12.97
N GLN A 196 25.89 -2.83 12.79
CA GLN A 196 25.88 -3.99 11.91
C GLN A 196 25.27 -3.56 10.58
N ILE A 197 25.91 -3.86 9.46
CA ILE A 197 25.36 -3.58 8.14
C ILE A 197 24.30 -4.64 7.80
N GLU A 198 23.04 -4.22 7.65
CA GLU A 198 21.95 -5.09 7.21
C GLU A 198 21.97 -5.32 5.69
N PRO A 199 21.54 -6.50 5.21
CA PRO A 199 21.46 -6.77 3.78
C PRO A 199 20.35 -5.94 3.13
N ILE A 200 20.64 -5.44 1.93
CA ILE A 200 19.65 -4.77 1.08
C ILE A 200 18.63 -5.80 0.58
N VAL A 201 17.34 -5.46 0.68
CA VAL A 201 16.24 -6.29 0.19
C VAL A 201 15.59 -5.58 -0.98
N SER A 202 15.54 -6.26 -2.13
CA SER A 202 14.87 -5.71 -3.31
C SER A 202 13.36 -5.63 -3.10
N PHE A 203 12.74 -4.60 -3.68
CA PHE A 203 11.32 -4.33 -3.56
C PHE A 203 10.75 -3.80 -4.88
N PRO A 204 9.48 -4.09 -5.22
CA PRO A 204 8.94 -3.71 -6.52
C PRO A 204 8.34 -2.30 -6.54
N LEU A 205 8.61 -1.54 -7.59
CA LEU A 205 7.65 -0.57 -8.14
C LEU A 205 6.77 -1.32 -9.13
N GLY A 206 5.51 -1.53 -8.77
CA GLY A 206 4.53 -2.18 -9.65
C GLY A 206 3.80 -1.17 -10.53
N ALA A 207 3.51 -1.55 -11.76
CA ALA A 207 2.58 -0.84 -12.64
C ALA A 207 1.56 -1.81 -13.25
N ARG A 208 0.28 -1.46 -13.16
CA ARG A 208 -0.79 -2.10 -13.90
C ARG A 208 -1.29 -1.16 -14.97
N VAL A 209 -1.37 -1.63 -16.20
CA VAL A 209 -2.04 -0.93 -17.31
C VAL A 209 -3.32 -1.67 -17.62
N GLN A 210 -4.46 -1.07 -17.30
CA GLN A 210 -5.78 -1.63 -17.60
C GLN A 210 -6.32 -0.96 -18.86
N ASN A 211 -6.86 -1.76 -19.79
CA ASN A 211 -7.58 -1.25 -20.95
C ASN A 211 -9.11 -1.38 -20.74
N SER A 212 -9.77 -0.29 -20.40
CA SER A 212 -11.24 -0.16 -20.29
C SER A 212 -11.91 0.09 -21.64
N GLY A 213 -11.14 0.37 -22.68
CA GLY A 213 -11.64 0.71 -24.01
C GLY A 213 -12.07 -0.50 -24.81
N PHE A 214 -12.67 -0.22 -25.98
CA PHE A 214 -13.15 -1.23 -26.91
C PHE A 214 -12.09 -1.63 -27.96
N GLY A 215 -11.04 -0.83 -28.11
CA GLY A 215 -9.90 -1.09 -28.98
C GLY A 215 -8.76 -1.83 -28.27
N ILE A 216 -7.89 -2.46 -29.05
CA ILE A 216 -6.64 -3.04 -28.56
C ILE A 216 -5.61 -1.91 -28.38
N ALA A 217 -4.94 -1.86 -27.23
CA ALA A 217 -3.74 -1.05 -27.08
C ALA A 217 -2.57 -1.86 -27.64
N LYS A 218 -2.07 -1.46 -28.81
CA LYS A 218 -1.08 -2.25 -29.55
C LYS A 218 0.34 -1.88 -29.18
N ASN A 219 1.20 -2.89 -29.07
CA ASN A 219 2.64 -2.72 -28.86
C ASN A 219 2.96 -1.71 -27.75
N LEU A 220 2.23 -1.82 -26.63
CA LEU A 220 2.31 -0.88 -25.52
C LEU A 220 3.58 -1.14 -24.71
N LYS A 221 4.35 -0.08 -24.47
CA LYS A 221 5.62 -0.13 -23.74
C LYS A 221 5.70 1.00 -22.74
N ASN A 222 6.31 0.73 -21.59
CA ASN A 222 6.65 1.74 -20.59
C ASN A 222 8.16 1.68 -20.32
N GLU A 223 8.88 2.69 -20.79
CA GLU A 223 10.32 2.81 -20.55
C GLU A 223 10.57 3.66 -19.30
N SER A 224 11.18 3.06 -18.29
CA SER A 224 11.56 3.78 -17.07
C SER A 224 12.97 4.38 -17.17
N SER A 225 13.21 5.48 -16.47
CA SER A 225 14.56 5.92 -16.13
C SER A 225 15.00 5.34 -14.77
N GLN A 226 16.31 5.45 -14.48
CA GLN A 226 16.81 5.21 -13.13
C GLN A 226 16.32 6.32 -12.19
N LEU A 227 16.14 5.97 -10.91
CA LEU A 227 15.68 6.91 -9.91
C LEU A 227 16.64 8.08 -9.73
N LYS A 228 16.08 9.28 -9.56
CA LYS A 228 16.83 10.50 -9.25
C LYS A 228 16.37 11.07 -7.93
N ILE A 229 17.31 11.33 -7.02
CA ILE A 229 17.04 12.09 -5.79
C ILE A 229 16.96 13.57 -6.18
N VAL A 230 15.80 14.18 -5.98
CA VAL A 230 15.55 15.59 -6.33
C VAL A 230 15.55 16.51 -5.11
N GLU A 231 15.26 15.97 -3.92
CA GLU A 231 15.33 16.70 -2.64
C GLU A 231 16.00 15.81 -1.59
N ASN A 232 17.00 16.33 -0.87
CA ASN A 232 17.74 15.63 0.19
C ASN A 232 18.43 16.67 1.10
N GLU A 233 17.63 17.33 1.95
CA GLU A 233 18.08 18.49 2.73
C GLU A 233 19.25 18.19 3.67
N LEU A 234 19.28 16.97 4.21
CA LEU A 234 20.29 16.53 5.17
C LEU A 234 21.50 15.84 4.51
N GLY A 235 21.53 15.78 3.18
CA GLY A 235 22.67 15.23 2.43
C GLY A 235 22.95 13.76 2.73
N LEU A 236 21.91 12.98 2.99
CA LEU A 236 22.04 11.55 3.24
C LEU A 236 22.71 10.86 2.05
N LEU A 237 23.70 10.01 2.33
CA LEU A 237 24.29 9.12 1.34
C LEU A 237 23.35 7.91 1.13
N ILE A 238 22.26 8.15 0.42
CA ILE A 238 21.27 7.14 0.05
C ILE A 238 21.34 6.87 -1.45
N GLY A 239 21.34 5.60 -1.82
CA GLY A 239 21.32 5.14 -3.20
C GLY A 239 20.05 4.36 -3.48
N PHE A 240 19.46 4.63 -4.63
CA PHE A 240 18.37 3.83 -5.20
C PHE A 240 18.82 3.28 -6.55
N ASN A 241 18.43 2.05 -6.87
CA ASN A 241 18.74 1.43 -8.15
C ASN A 241 17.58 0.57 -8.64
N ILE A 242 17.28 0.62 -9.93
CA ILE A 242 16.44 -0.39 -10.59
C ILE A 242 17.35 -1.49 -11.15
N GLU A 243 17.15 -2.72 -10.70
CA GLU A 243 17.95 -3.89 -11.05
C GLU A 243 17.43 -4.58 -12.31
N GLY A 244 16.12 -4.50 -12.56
CA GLY A 244 15.48 -5.10 -13.71
C GLY A 244 13.98 -4.91 -13.72
N CYS A 245 13.36 -5.43 -14.77
CA CYS A 245 11.92 -5.38 -14.99
C CYS A 245 11.38 -6.79 -15.25
N GLU A 246 10.26 -7.11 -14.60
CA GLU A 246 9.40 -8.26 -14.88
C GLU A 246 8.12 -7.74 -15.54
N VAL A 247 7.67 -8.41 -16.61
CA VAL A 247 6.40 -8.12 -17.27
C VAL A 247 5.54 -9.37 -17.33
N ASN A 248 4.27 -9.26 -16.94
CA ASN A 248 3.26 -10.31 -17.00
C ASN A 248 3.70 -11.66 -16.40
N GLY A 249 4.45 -11.63 -15.29
CA GLY A 249 4.91 -12.85 -14.61
C GLY A 249 6.17 -13.48 -15.20
N GLN A 250 6.77 -12.89 -16.24
CA GLN A 250 8.00 -13.39 -16.85
C GLN A 250 9.21 -13.09 -15.96
N PRO A 251 10.30 -13.89 -16.04
CA PRO A 251 11.51 -13.64 -15.28
C PRO A 251 12.02 -12.20 -15.45
N HIS A 252 12.64 -11.66 -14.40
CA HIS A 252 13.22 -10.33 -14.47
C HIS A 252 14.35 -10.29 -15.50
N GLU A 253 14.33 -9.27 -16.35
CA GLU A 253 15.42 -8.95 -17.27
C GLU A 253 16.11 -7.67 -16.78
N PRO A 254 17.44 -7.51 -16.98
CA PRO A 254 18.19 -6.32 -16.60
C PRO A 254 17.91 -5.16 -17.56
N THR A 255 16.65 -4.77 -17.65
CA THR A 255 16.10 -3.71 -18.51
C THR A 255 15.20 -2.80 -17.70
N LEU A 256 15.07 -1.55 -18.14
CA LEU A 256 14.10 -0.59 -17.62
C LEU A 256 12.81 -0.56 -18.45
N LEU A 257 12.81 -1.23 -19.60
CA LEU A 257 11.69 -1.31 -20.51
C LEU A 257 10.71 -2.40 -20.06
N ALA A 258 9.50 -1.99 -19.70
CA ALA A 258 8.36 -2.88 -19.59
C ALA A 258 7.65 -2.97 -20.95
N ASP A 259 7.88 -4.07 -21.68
CA ASP A 259 7.19 -4.35 -22.94
C ASP A 259 5.91 -5.17 -22.68
N PHE A 260 4.76 -4.50 -22.65
CA PHE A 260 3.47 -5.14 -22.40
C PHE A 260 2.91 -5.84 -23.65
N GLY A 261 3.42 -5.51 -24.84
CA GLY A 261 2.85 -5.95 -26.11
C GLY A 261 1.41 -5.44 -26.30
N ASP A 262 0.54 -6.31 -26.82
CA ASP A 262 -0.86 -5.96 -27.05
C ASP A 262 -1.71 -6.18 -25.79
N ILE A 263 -2.47 -5.17 -25.37
CA ILE A 263 -3.46 -5.27 -24.30
C ILE A 263 -4.87 -5.22 -24.91
N ALA A 264 -5.56 -6.36 -24.86
CA ALA A 264 -6.92 -6.51 -25.37
C ALA A 264 -7.95 -5.66 -24.58
N PRO A 265 -9.11 -5.36 -25.17
CA PRO A 265 -10.23 -4.73 -24.46
C PRO A 265 -10.58 -5.48 -23.16
N ASN A 266 -10.86 -4.73 -22.09
CA ASN A 266 -11.22 -5.25 -20.76
C ASN A 266 -10.16 -6.20 -20.15
N SER A 267 -8.89 -6.01 -20.51
CA SER A 267 -7.76 -6.78 -19.95
C SER A 267 -6.72 -5.84 -19.36
N SER A 268 -5.71 -6.41 -18.71
CA SER A 268 -4.63 -5.65 -18.08
C SER A 268 -3.29 -6.31 -18.26
N GLY A 269 -2.24 -5.50 -18.39
CA GLY A 269 -0.85 -5.90 -18.24
C GLY A 269 -0.30 -5.49 -16.87
N LEU A 270 0.69 -6.21 -16.37
CA LEU A 270 1.40 -5.92 -15.13
C LEU A 270 2.91 -5.87 -15.39
N ALA A 271 3.57 -4.84 -14.86
CA ALA A 271 5.03 -4.74 -14.81
C ALA A 271 5.50 -4.50 -13.38
N ARG A 272 6.73 -4.93 -13.09
CA ARG A 272 7.42 -4.68 -11.83
C ARG A 272 8.86 -4.30 -12.11
N TRP A 273 9.27 -3.12 -11.68
CA TRP A 273 10.68 -2.76 -11.59
C TRP A 273 11.20 -3.15 -10.21
N LEU A 274 12.18 -4.05 -10.17
CA LEU A 274 12.82 -4.46 -8.93
C LEU A 274 13.82 -3.38 -8.53
N MET A 275 13.61 -2.79 -7.37
CA MET A 275 14.39 -1.67 -6.87
C MET A 275 15.14 -2.04 -5.60
N THR A 276 16.27 -1.40 -5.38
CA THR A 276 17.02 -1.49 -4.13
C THR A 276 17.27 -0.12 -3.54
N CYS A 277 17.37 -0.07 -2.21
CA CYS A 277 17.68 1.13 -1.45
C CYS A 277 18.83 0.82 -0.48
N THR A 278 19.82 1.70 -0.39
CA THR A 278 20.95 1.47 0.52
C THR A 278 20.57 1.62 2.00
N LEU A 279 19.48 2.31 2.32
CA LEU A 279 19.05 2.58 3.69
C LEU A 279 17.64 2.04 3.97
N LEU A 280 17.42 1.62 5.21
CA LEU A 280 16.08 1.37 5.75
C LEU A 280 15.25 2.67 5.69
N GLY A 281 14.00 2.57 5.23
CA GLY A 281 13.13 3.73 5.11
C GLY A 281 11.66 3.39 4.91
N ARG A 282 10.84 4.45 4.89
CA ARG A 282 9.40 4.37 4.66
C ARG A 282 8.99 5.43 3.64
N PHE A 283 8.17 5.04 2.67
CA PHE A 283 7.49 5.98 1.79
C PHE A 283 6.26 6.55 2.49
N VAL A 284 6.25 7.88 2.65
CA VAL A 284 5.16 8.60 3.32
C VAL A 284 4.22 9.29 2.34
N ASP A 285 4.67 9.50 1.09
CA ASP A 285 3.90 10.05 -0.02
C ASP A 285 4.27 9.33 -1.31
N PHE A 286 3.30 9.24 -2.22
CA PHE A 286 3.50 8.66 -3.54
C PHE A 286 2.51 9.25 -4.54
N GLY A 287 3.01 10.08 -5.46
CA GLY A 287 2.22 10.71 -6.52
C GLY A 287 2.75 10.36 -7.90
N ALA A 288 1.87 10.47 -8.89
CA ALA A 288 2.23 10.35 -10.30
C ALA A 288 1.38 11.33 -11.11
N THR A 289 1.99 11.87 -12.16
CA THR A 289 1.32 12.73 -13.14
C THR A 289 1.77 12.29 -14.53
N PHE A 290 1.03 12.70 -15.55
CA PHE A 290 1.40 12.43 -16.93
C PHE A 290 1.06 13.63 -17.81
N THR A 291 1.73 13.71 -18.95
CA THR A 291 1.40 14.63 -20.04
C THR A 291 1.43 13.86 -21.36
N HIS A 292 0.75 14.38 -22.37
CA HIS A 292 0.82 13.86 -23.72
C HIS A 292 1.40 14.95 -24.63
N ALA A 293 2.18 14.57 -25.63
CA ALA A 293 2.89 15.52 -26.47
C ALA A 293 1.89 16.47 -27.17
N ASP A 294 2.04 17.77 -26.99
CA ASP A 294 1.16 18.79 -27.60
C ASP A 294 1.12 18.65 -29.12
N GLU A 295 2.27 18.28 -29.71
CA GLU A 295 2.38 18.06 -31.14
C GLU A 295 1.47 16.91 -31.62
N LEU A 296 1.18 15.93 -30.77
CA LEU A 296 0.28 14.82 -31.09
C LEU A 296 -1.16 15.07 -30.62
N GLY A 297 -1.45 16.29 -30.13
CA GLY A 297 -2.77 16.70 -29.70
C GLY A 297 -3.02 16.51 -28.21
N GLY A 298 -1.96 16.56 -27.39
CA GLY A 298 -2.04 16.78 -25.93
C GLY A 298 -3.10 15.95 -25.19
N ALA A 299 -3.76 16.56 -24.20
CA ALA A 299 -4.81 15.91 -23.44
C ALA A 299 -6.01 15.48 -24.30
N LEU A 300 -6.29 16.18 -25.41
CA LEU A 300 -7.39 15.84 -26.32
C LEU A 300 -7.25 14.42 -26.89
N THR A 301 -6.03 14.02 -27.23
CA THR A 301 -5.77 12.74 -27.90
C THR A 301 -5.22 11.67 -26.97
N SER A 302 -4.98 11.99 -25.70
CA SER A 302 -4.51 11.04 -24.70
C SER A 302 -5.44 9.83 -24.63
N LEU A 303 -4.86 8.64 -24.70
CA LEU A 303 -5.56 7.38 -24.47
C LEU A 303 -5.41 6.91 -23.01
N ILE A 304 -4.70 7.68 -22.18
CA ILE A 304 -4.65 7.51 -20.73
C ILE A 304 -5.71 8.43 -20.13
N GLU A 305 -6.69 7.84 -19.43
CA GLU A 305 -7.72 8.55 -18.70
C GLU A 305 -7.19 9.05 -17.36
N ILE A 306 -6.53 8.17 -16.60
CA ILE A 306 -6.09 8.45 -15.24
C ILE A 306 -4.85 7.64 -14.85
N VAL A 307 -4.05 8.23 -13.95
CA VAL A 307 -2.95 7.57 -13.25
C VAL A 307 -3.24 7.60 -11.76
N ASN A 308 -3.24 6.42 -11.12
CA ASN A 308 -3.42 6.27 -9.68
C ASN A 308 -2.13 5.76 -9.03
N THR A 309 -1.93 6.10 -7.76
CA THR A 309 -0.82 5.62 -6.94
C THR A 309 -1.33 4.95 -5.67
N HIS A 310 -0.68 3.86 -5.28
CA HIS A 310 -1.10 3.02 -4.17
C HIS A 310 0.11 2.63 -3.30
N LEU A 311 0.05 2.93 -2.01
CA LEU A 311 1.01 2.42 -1.03
C LEU A 311 0.54 1.07 -0.49
N LEU A 312 1.37 0.04 -0.64
CA LEU A 312 1.09 -1.32 -0.20
C LEU A 312 1.66 -1.54 1.21
N ILE A 313 0.82 -2.07 2.11
CA ILE A 313 1.27 -2.49 3.45
C ILE A 313 2.24 -3.69 3.35
N HIS A 314 2.00 -4.58 2.37
CA HIS A 314 2.88 -5.72 2.09
C HIS A 314 2.66 -6.21 0.65
N VAL A 315 3.72 -6.62 -0.02
CA VAL A 315 3.65 -7.31 -1.32
C VAL A 315 3.46 -8.80 -1.07
N VAL A 316 2.35 -9.39 -1.53
CA VAL A 316 2.16 -10.84 -1.49
C VAL A 316 2.65 -11.39 -2.82
N GLU A 317 3.83 -12.00 -2.83
CA GLU A 317 4.29 -12.76 -4.00
C GLU A 317 3.39 -14.00 -4.16
N PRO A 318 2.86 -14.28 -5.37
CA PRO A 318 2.27 -15.58 -5.63
C PRO A 318 3.39 -16.61 -5.51
N GLU A 319 3.29 -17.51 -4.54
CA GLU A 319 4.26 -18.56 -4.25
C GLU A 319 4.71 -19.24 -5.55
N GLN A 320 5.94 -18.96 -5.99
CA GLN A 320 6.60 -19.81 -6.98
C GLN A 320 6.64 -21.23 -6.42
N GLU A 321 6.34 -22.20 -7.29
CA GLU A 321 6.16 -23.62 -6.98
C GLU A 321 7.01 -24.08 -5.80
N LYS A 322 6.29 -24.44 -4.74
CA LYS A 322 6.79 -25.02 -3.51
C LYS A 322 7.71 -26.19 -3.82
N GLN A 323 9.02 -25.93 -3.93
CA GLN A 323 10.02 -26.97 -3.73
C GLN A 323 9.67 -27.62 -2.40
N THR A 324 9.41 -28.92 -2.43
CA THR A 324 9.12 -29.71 -1.24
C THR A 324 10.29 -29.58 -0.28
N MET A 325 10.15 -28.67 0.69
CA MET A 325 11.13 -28.43 1.73
C MET A 325 11.05 -29.62 2.68
N ASP A 326 11.86 -30.63 2.44
CA ASP A 326 12.01 -31.78 3.32
C ASP A 326 13.26 -31.59 4.18
N GLY A 327 13.13 -31.88 5.47
CA GLY A 327 14.19 -31.71 6.46
C GLY A 327 13.95 -30.59 7.47
N LYS A 328 14.99 -30.27 8.24
CA LYS A 328 14.96 -29.30 9.32
C LYS A 328 15.18 -27.89 8.78
N ILE A 329 14.15 -27.05 8.81
CA ILE A 329 14.23 -25.63 8.43
C ILE A 329 14.48 -24.80 9.68
N THR A 330 15.49 -23.93 9.63
CA THR A 330 15.78 -22.97 10.71
C THR A 330 15.56 -21.56 10.19
N LYS A 331 14.68 -20.81 10.83
CA LYS A 331 14.45 -19.38 10.62
C LYS A 331 15.13 -18.59 11.73
N TYR A 332 15.69 -17.46 11.37
CA TYR A 332 16.41 -16.57 12.28
C TYR A 332 15.64 -15.25 12.43
N TYR A 333 15.85 -14.58 13.55
CA TYR A 333 15.51 -13.17 13.74
C TYR A 333 16.53 -12.30 12.98
N ASP A 334 16.17 -11.05 12.75
CA ASP A 334 17.02 -10.07 12.06
C ASP A 334 18.38 -9.89 12.78
N ASN A 335 18.41 -10.12 14.09
CA ASN A 335 19.62 -10.13 14.93
C ASN A 335 20.47 -11.43 14.87
N GLY A 336 20.16 -12.35 13.94
CA GLY A 336 20.87 -13.61 13.72
C GLY A 336 20.59 -14.71 14.76
N LYS A 337 19.80 -14.46 15.80
CA LYS A 337 19.38 -15.52 16.75
C LYS A 337 18.32 -16.40 16.11
N ILE A 338 18.26 -17.67 16.52
CA ILE A 338 17.25 -18.60 16.04
C ILE A 338 15.85 -18.08 16.44
N ARG A 339 14.96 -17.94 15.47
CA ARG A 339 13.54 -17.59 15.67
C ARG A 339 12.68 -18.83 15.74
N ASN A 340 12.87 -19.75 14.81
CA ASN A 340 12.10 -20.99 14.75
C ASN A 340 12.92 -22.11 14.09
N VAL A 341 12.72 -23.33 14.54
CA VAL A 341 13.23 -24.55 13.94
C VAL A 341 12.03 -25.46 13.72
N THR A 342 11.76 -25.86 12.49
CA THR A 342 10.64 -26.77 12.17
C THR A 342 11.09 -27.86 11.20
N GLU A 343 10.74 -29.11 11.52
CA GLU A 343 10.98 -30.26 10.64
C GLU A 343 9.80 -30.50 9.69
N TYR A 344 10.13 -30.78 8.43
CA TYR A 344 9.16 -31.06 7.36
C TYR A 344 9.47 -32.39 6.68
N LYS A 345 8.41 -33.08 6.23
CA LYS A 345 8.46 -34.29 5.41
C LYS A 345 7.38 -34.21 4.34
N ASN A 346 7.72 -34.44 3.08
CA ASN A 346 6.85 -34.20 1.92
C ASN A 346 6.17 -32.82 1.94
N GLY A 347 6.89 -31.78 2.38
CA GLY A 347 6.38 -30.40 2.47
C GLY A 347 5.29 -30.13 3.53
N VAL A 348 5.04 -31.06 4.46
CA VAL A 348 4.17 -30.88 5.65
C VAL A 348 4.99 -30.97 6.94
N ARG A 349 4.59 -30.24 7.99
CA ARG A 349 5.29 -30.27 9.29
C ARG A 349 5.24 -31.70 9.86
N SER A 350 6.40 -32.28 10.12
CA SER A 350 6.52 -33.65 10.59
C SER A 350 7.83 -33.80 11.36
N GLY A 351 7.74 -33.83 12.68
CA GLY A 351 8.88 -33.82 13.59
C GLY A 351 8.83 -32.67 14.59
N ILE A 352 9.97 -32.23 15.07
CA ILE A 352 10.07 -31.19 16.12
C ILE A 352 9.85 -29.79 15.52
N SER A 353 9.08 -28.97 16.24
CA SER A 353 8.94 -27.52 16.00
C SER A 353 9.24 -26.76 17.28
N GLU A 354 10.15 -25.79 17.20
CA GLU A 354 10.56 -24.93 18.30
C GLU A 354 10.54 -23.47 17.86
N GLN A 355 10.16 -22.58 18.77
CA GLN A 355 10.17 -21.14 18.57
C GLN A 355 10.83 -20.46 19.77
N TRP A 356 11.56 -19.37 19.52
CA TRP A 356 12.23 -18.56 20.54
C TRP A 356 11.83 -17.10 20.36
N HIS A 357 11.90 -16.30 21.43
CA HIS A 357 11.87 -14.85 21.42
C HIS A 357 13.21 -14.27 20.92
N CYS A 358 13.23 -13.00 20.53
CA CYS A 358 14.46 -12.31 20.08
C CYS A 358 15.54 -12.22 21.17
N ASN A 359 15.15 -12.35 22.45
CA ASN A 359 16.08 -12.44 23.57
C ASN A 359 16.77 -13.82 23.67
N GLY A 360 16.25 -14.86 23.01
CA GLY A 360 16.76 -16.24 22.99
C GLY A 360 16.01 -17.21 23.92
N ILE A 361 14.97 -16.75 24.62
CA ILE A 361 14.12 -17.59 25.47
C ILE A 361 13.10 -18.33 24.60
N LYS A 362 12.83 -19.62 24.87
CA LYS A 362 11.85 -20.40 24.09
C LYS A 362 10.45 -19.80 24.25
N ILE A 363 9.71 -19.68 23.16
CA ILE A 363 8.27 -19.37 23.13
C ILE A 363 7.49 -20.68 23.21
N GLU A 364 7.89 -21.66 22.38
CA GLU A 364 7.10 -22.87 22.15
C GLU A 364 7.99 -24.05 21.73
N HIS A 365 7.58 -25.27 22.11
CA HIS A 365 8.13 -26.54 21.65
C HIS A 365 7.00 -27.55 21.48
N GLY A 366 6.92 -28.21 20.33
CA GLY A 366 5.94 -29.25 20.07
C GLY A 366 6.39 -30.25 19.00
N VAL A 367 5.73 -31.41 18.96
CA VAL A 367 5.95 -32.45 17.95
C VAL A 367 4.76 -32.48 17.00
N TYR A 368 5.05 -32.54 15.70
CA TYR A 368 4.05 -32.57 14.63
C TYR A 368 4.11 -33.90 13.86
N SER A 369 2.95 -34.38 13.42
CA SER A 369 2.80 -35.50 12.48
C SER A 369 1.77 -35.11 11.43
N ASP A 370 2.12 -35.23 10.14
CA ASP A 370 1.23 -34.90 9.02
C ASP A 370 0.59 -33.50 9.12
N GLY A 371 1.37 -32.51 9.55
CA GLY A 371 0.93 -31.12 9.71
C GLY A 371 0.18 -30.81 11.00
N LYS A 372 -0.10 -31.81 11.86
CA LYS A 372 -0.88 -31.64 13.09
C LYS A 372 -0.04 -31.90 14.35
N LEU A 373 -0.29 -31.16 15.42
CA LEU A 373 0.33 -31.40 16.73
C LEU A 373 0.03 -32.82 17.20
N ASN A 374 1.05 -33.58 17.55
CA ASN A 374 0.95 -34.98 17.95
C ASN A 374 2.00 -35.29 19.02
N GLY A 375 1.67 -35.00 20.28
CA GLY A 375 2.58 -35.04 21.42
C GLY A 375 2.33 -33.88 22.39
N VAL A 376 3.30 -33.61 23.25
CA VAL A 376 3.22 -32.53 24.25
C VAL A 376 3.61 -31.20 23.60
N LEU A 377 2.76 -30.19 23.76
CA LEU A 377 3.07 -28.79 23.49
C LEU A 377 3.50 -28.10 24.79
N LEU A 378 4.65 -27.45 24.77
CA LEU A 378 5.17 -26.64 25.86
C LEU A 378 5.26 -25.19 25.40
N GLN A 379 4.83 -24.26 26.25
CA GLN A 379 4.92 -22.83 26.01
C GLN A 379 5.49 -22.13 27.24
N TRP A 380 6.24 -21.05 27.03
CA TRP A 380 6.90 -20.29 28.10
C TRP A 380 6.61 -18.79 27.99
N TYR A 381 6.71 -18.11 29.13
CA TYR A 381 6.69 -16.65 29.20
C TYR A 381 8.02 -16.04 28.72
N GLU A 382 8.03 -14.73 28.48
CA GLU A 382 9.22 -13.97 28.09
C GLU A 382 10.38 -14.05 29.09
N ASP A 383 10.10 -14.34 30.36
CA ASP A 383 11.11 -14.56 31.41
C ASP A 383 11.63 -16.01 31.47
N GLY A 384 11.09 -16.89 30.63
CA GLY A 384 11.45 -18.30 30.51
C GLY A 384 10.73 -19.22 31.49
N SER A 385 9.83 -18.71 32.35
CA SER A 385 8.96 -19.54 33.17
C SER A 385 7.95 -20.29 32.29
N LEU A 386 7.62 -21.53 32.66
CA LEU A 386 6.65 -22.34 31.92
C LEU A 386 5.28 -21.65 32.00
N PHE A 387 4.64 -21.43 30.85
CA PHE A 387 3.29 -20.88 30.76
C PHE A 387 2.25 -22.00 30.68
N SER A 388 2.47 -22.98 29.79
CA SER A 388 1.52 -24.08 29.60
C SER A 388 2.21 -25.37 29.17
N LYS A 389 1.56 -26.49 29.51
CA LYS A 389 1.87 -27.84 29.03
C LYS A 389 0.58 -28.53 28.62
N THR A 390 0.46 -28.93 27.36
CA THR A 390 -0.79 -29.52 26.83
C THR A 390 -0.51 -30.74 25.98
N ASP A 391 -1.24 -31.83 26.21
CA ASP A 391 -1.16 -33.05 25.41
C ASP A 391 -2.08 -32.97 24.17
N TYR A 392 -1.53 -33.27 23.00
CA TYR A 392 -2.26 -33.31 21.72
C TYR A 392 -2.14 -34.67 21.04
N LEU A 393 -3.23 -35.12 20.41
CA LEU A 393 -3.26 -36.24 19.48
C LEU A 393 -3.86 -35.75 18.16
N MET A 394 -3.08 -35.78 17.08
CA MET A 394 -3.53 -35.38 15.73
C MET A 394 -4.27 -34.03 15.67
N GLY A 395 -3.75 -33.02 16.40
CA GLY A 395 -4.25 -31.65 16.43
C GLY A 395 -5.34 -31.38 17.48
N GLU A 396 -5.83 -32.41 18.17
CA GLU A 396 -6.86 -32.27 19.20
C GLU A 396 -6.25 -32.43 20.61
N LYS A 397 -6.67 -31.60 21.56
CA LYS A 397 -6.27 -31.73 22.97
C LYS A 397 -6.72 -33.10 23.50
N CYS A 398 -5.79 -33.95 23.91
CA CYS A 398 -6.09 -35.30 24.36
C CYS A 398 -5.11 -35.72 25.46
N GLY A 399 -5.58 -35.72 26.71
CA GLY A 399 -4.75 -35.89 27.90
C GLY A 399 -4.84 -34.68 28.83
N SER A 400 -3.71 -34.27 29.41
CA SER A 400 -3.63 -33.20 30.38
C SER A 400 -3.34 -31.84 29.73
N GLU A 401 -3.91 -30.78 30.30
CA GLU A 401 -3.51 -29.39 30.07
C GLU A 401 -3.25 -28.74 31.43
N GLU A 402 -2.08 -28.15 31.60
CA GLU A 402 -1.67 -27.44 32.81
C GLU A 402 -1.24 -26.03 32.42
N ILE A 403 -1.79 -25.01 33.11
CA ILE A 403 -1.44 -23.61 32.92
C ILE A 403 -0.83 -23.09 34.21
N TYR A 404 0.25 -22.33 34.06
CA TYR A 404 1.08 -21.82 35.13
C TYR A 404 1.11 -20.30 35.06
N SER A 405 1.20 -19.65 36.22
CA SER A 405 1.51 -18.22 36.30
C SER A 405 2.99 -17.95 36.02
N SER A 406 3.37 -16.70 35.75
CA SER A 406 4.78 -16.30 35.58
C SER A 406 5.65 -16.53 36.82
N LYS A 407 5.04 -16.79 37.99
CA LYS A 407 5.76 -17.20 39.21
C LYS A 407 5.91 -18.71 39.35
N GLY A 408 5.44 -19.49 38.38
CA GLY A 408 5.54 -20.96 38.36
C GLY A 408 4.42 -21.70 39.10
N TYR A 409 3.44 -21.01 39.68
CA TYR A 409 2.27 -21.67 40.30
C TYR A 409 1.33 -22.22 39.22
N CYS A 410 1.00 -23.51 39.29
CA CYS A 410 -0.07 -24.08 38.47
C CYS A 410 -1.40 -23.47 38.91
N ILE A 411 -2.11 -22.83 37.99
CA ILE A 411 -3.36 -22.11 38.26
C ILE A 411 -4.56 -22.78 37.61
N VAL A 412 -4.34 -23.62 36.59
CA VAL A 412 -5.38 -24.40 35.93
C VAL A 412 -4.85 -25.77 35.56
N LYS A 413 -5.66 -26.81 35.77
CA LYS A 413 -5.46 -28.14 35.20
C LYS A 413 -6.75 -28.61 34.56
N ARG A 414 -6.64 -29.18 33.38
CA ARG A 414 -7.76 -29.74 32.63
C ARG A 414 -7.43 -31.14 32.15
N VAL A 415 -8.45 -31.99 32.12
CA VAL A 415 -8.37 -33.33 31.52
C VAL A 415 -9.25 -33.36 30.29
N TRP A 416 -8.67 -33.75 29.16
CA TRP A 416 -9.31 -33.80 27.86
C TRP A 416 -9.39 -35.23 27.34
N LYS A 417 -10.56 -35.58 26.80
CA LYS A 417 -10.73 -36.75 25.95
C LYS A 417 -10.89 -36.29 24.51
N CYS A 418 -9.75 -36.10 23.84
CA CYS A 418 -9.61 -35.77 22.41
C CYS A 418 -10.67 -34.74 21.96
N GLY A 419 -10.47 -33.49 22.37
CA GLY A 419 -11.34 -32.34 22.08
C GLY A 419 -12.45 -32.08 23.12
N LYS A 420 -12.84 -33.09 23.91
CA LYS A 420 -13.86 -32.92 24.98
C LYS A 420 -13.21 -32.69 26.35
N LEU A 421 -13.52 -31.55 26.98
CA LEU A 421 -13.15 -31.29 28.38
C LEU A 421 -13.93 -32.24 29.31
N LEU A 422 -13.23 -32.92 30.20
CA LEU A 422 -13.80 -33.83 31.20
C LEU A 422 -13.79 -33.23 32.60
N GLU A 423 -12.64 -32.68 32.98
CA GLU A 423 -12.39 -32.14 34.31
C GLU A 423 -11.61 -30.84 34.19
N GLU A 424 -11.92 -29.86 35.05
CA GLU A 424 -11.18 -28.61 35.15
C GLU A 424 -11.07 -28.21 36.62
N HIS A 425 -9.87 -27.86 37.02
CA HIS A 425 -9.51 -27.48 38.39
C HIS A 425 -8.71 -26.20 38.36
N TYR A 426 -8.88 -25.38 39.40
CA TYR A 426 -8.24 -24.08 39.52
C TYR A 426 -7.53 -23.98 40.87
N TRP A 427 -6.43 -23.23 40.91
CA TRP A 427 -5.68 -22.97 42.15
C TRP A 427 -5.38 -21.49 42.31
N ASP A 428 -5.38 -21.03 43.55
CA ASP A 428 -4.87 -19.70 43.89
C ASP A 428 -3.33 -19.66 43.87
N PHE A 429 -2.75 -18.48 44.04
CA PHE A 429 -1.28 -18.30 44.08
C PHE A 429 -0.61 -18.89 45.34
N ASN A 430 -1.38 -19.45 46.27
CA ASN A 430 -0.88 -20.17 47.45
C ASN A 430 -0.98 -21.70 47.28
N GLY A 431 -1.44 -22.18 46.11
CA GLY A 431 -1.62 -23.60 45.83
C GLY A 431 -2.87 -24.20 46.48
N VAL A 432 -3.81 -23.38 46.93
CA VAL A 432 -5.11 -23.84 47.44
C VAL A 432 -6.04 -24.02 46.25
N GLU A 433 -6.60 -25.22 46.12
CA GLU A 433 -7.59 -25.52 45.09
C GLU A 433 -8.87 -24.70 45.31
N ILE A 434 -9.31 -24.04 44.25
CA ILE A 434 -10.53 -23.24 44.23
C ILE A 434 -11.67 -24.17 43.82
N ILE A 435 -12.45 -24.59 44.81
CA ILE A 435 -13.66 -25.39 44.59
C ILE A 435 -14.82 -24.44 44.35
N PHE A 436 -15.38 -24.49 43.15
CA PHE A 436 -16.62 -23.79 42.83
C PHE A 436 -17.81 -24.62 43.36
N PRO A 437 -18.69 -24.06 44.20
CA PRO A 437 -19.90 -24.77 44.58
C PRO A 437 -20.80 -24.93 43.34
N GLU A 438 -21.18 -26.18 43.03
CA GLU A 438 -22.03 -26.56 41.88
C GLU A 438 -23.33 -25.73 41.80
N ASP A 439 -23.83 -25.22 42.94
CA ASP A 439 -25.10 -24.50 43.05
C ASP A 439 -25.02 -22.99 42.74
N ALA A 440 -23.86 -22.46 42.32
CA ALA A 440 -23.65 -21.02 42.13
C ALA A 440 -23.86 -20.51 40.69
N LEU A 441 -24.11 -21.40 39.73
CA LEU A 441 -24.29 -21.06 38.32
C LEU A 441 -25.53 -21.75 37.77
N GLU A 442 -26.67 -21.05 37.73
CA GLU A 442 -27.78 -21.46 36.87
C GLU A 442 -27.50 -20.94 35.45
N GLU A 443 -27.44 -21.84 34.46
CA GLU A 443 -27.36 -21.49 33.04
C GLU A 443 -28.64 -20.76 32.61
N GLY A 444 -28.53 -19.44 32.39
CA GLY A 444 -29.54 -18.66 31.70
C GLY A 444 -29.34 -18.69 30.19
N GLU A 445 -30.42 -18.83 29.43
CA GLU A 445 -30.41 -18.70 27.97
C GLU A 445 -29.72 -17.38 27.54
N ASN A 446 -28.79 -17.47 26.59
CA ASN A 446 -27.97 -16.39 26.01
C ASN A 446 -26.68 -15.98 26.76
N GLY A 447 -26.10 -16.86 27.58
CA GLY A 447 -24.71 -16.69 28.06
C GLY A 447 -24.53 -15.56 29.08
N VAL A 448 -25.57 -15.27 29.86
CA VAL A 448 -25.52 -14.35 31.00
C VAL A 448 -25.65 -15.17 32.28
N GLY A 449 -24.57 -15.25 33.07
CA GLY A 449 -24.58 -15.88 34.39
C GLY A 449 -25.07 -14.92 35.48
N PHE A 450 -25.87 -15.42 36.42
CA PHE A 450 -26.37 -14.66 37.58
C PHE A 450 -25.58 -15.02 38.84
N VAL A 451 -25.19 -14.01 39.64
CA VAL A 451 -24.54 -14.21 40.94
C VAL A 451 -25.53 -13.92 42.07
N LYS A 452 -25.74 -14.89 42.96
CA LYS A 452 -26.58 -14.76 44.16
C LYS A 452 -25.78 -14.13 45.30
N ILE A 453 -26.20 -12.96 45.80
CA ILE A 453 -25.44 -12.19 46.82
C ILE A 453 -26.03 -12.40 48.23
N THR A 454 -25.17 -12.73 49.19
CA THR A 454 -25.41 -12.55 50.65
C THR A 454 -24.22 -11.83 51.28
N ASN A 455 -24.47 -11.01 52.31
CA ASN A 455 -23.55 -9.99 52.83
C ASN A 455 -22.10 -10.45 53.08
N HIS A 456 -21.16 -9.57 52.68
CA HIS A 456 -19.70 -9.69 52.70
C HIS A 456 -19.13 -10.75 51.77
N GLN A 457 -18.99 -10.41 50.48
CA GLN A 457 -18.15 -11.18 49.55
C GLN A 457 -17.31 -10.28 48.64
N SER A 458 -16.19 -10.85 48.20
CA SER A 458 -15.26 -10.28 47.20
C SER A 458 -15.77 -10.61 45.80
N PHE A 459 -15.63 -9.69 44.84
CA PHE A 459 -16.12 -9.88 43.48
C PHE A 459 -14.96 -10.18 42.52
N LYS A 460 -15.22 -11.04 41.54
CA LYS A 460 -14.33 -11.32 40.41
C LYS A 460 -14.88 -10.58 39.18
N PHE A 461 -14.03 -9.81 38.50
CA PHE A 461 -14.33 -9.27 37.18
C PHE A 461 -13.27 -9.78 36.19
N GLU A 462 -13.72 -10.29 35.05
CA GLU A 462 -12.86 -10.64 33.92
C GLU A 462 -13.04 -9.57 32.83
N PHE A 463 -11.91 -9.04 32.35
CA PHE A 463 -11.87 -8.14 31.22
C PHE A 463 -10.89 -8.68 30.18
N GLU A 464 -11.28 -8.59 28.92
CA GLU A 464 -10.42 -8.83 27.77
C GLU A 464 -9.99 -7.45 27.25
N CYS A 465 -8.69 -7.16 27.30
CA CYS A 465 -8.09 -5.99 26.66
C CYS A 465 -7.17 -6.52 25.57
N ASP A 466 -7.18 -5.88 24.39
CA ASP A 466 -6.43 -6.36 23.22
C ASP A 466 -4.99 -6.72 23.61
N GLN A 467 -4.71 -8.03 23.49
CA GLN A 467 -3.45 -8.74 23.74
C GLN A 467 -3.03 -9.06 25.19
N PHE A 468 -3.84 -8.76 26.22
CA PHE A 468 -3.58 -9.27 27.59
C PHE A 468 -4.86 -9.70 28.33
N PHE A 469 -4.89 -10.94 28.81
CA PHE A 469 -5.87 -11.36 29.82
C PHE A 469 -5.39 -10.89 31.20
N THR A 470 -6.13 -9.98 31.84
CA THR A 470 -5.86 -9.57 33.23
C THR A 470 -7.10 -9.77 34.10
N MET A 471 -6.93 -10.54 35.18
CA MET A 471 -7.93 -10.64 36.25
C MET A 471 -7.67 -9.58 37.33
N LEU A 472 -8.70 -8.79 37.65
CA LEU A 472 -8.67 -7.81 38.73
C LEU A 472 -9.68 -8.19 39.83
N TYR A 473 -9.23 -8.19 41.08
CA TYR A 473 -10.05 -8.52 42.24
C TYR A 473 -10.33 -7.28 43.06
N TYR A 474 -11.62 -6.96 43.23
CA TYR A 474 -12.06 -5.85 44.06
C TYR A 474 -12.94 -6.33 45.22
N GLU A 475 -12.72 -5.73 46.39
CA GLU A 475 -13.65 -5.79 47.51
C GLU A 475 -14.51 -4.53 47.49
N ALA A 476 -15.82 -4.69 47.41
CA ALA A 476 -16.79 -3.60 47.46
C ALA A 476 -17.55 -3.63 48.78
N ILE A 477 -17.61 -2.48 49.46
CA ILE A 477 -18.41 -2.25 50.65
C ILE A 477 -19.56 -1.32 50.26
N PHE A 478 -20.80 -1.77 50.50
CA PHE A 478 -22.00 -1.01 50.17
C PHE A 478 -22.55 -0.29 51.40
N TYR A 479 -23.03 0.94 51.22
CA TYR A 479 -23.81 1.65 52.22
C TYR A 479 -25.25 1.13 52.27
N LYS A 480 -25.98 1.42 53.37
CA LYS A 480 -27.36 0.95 53.59
C LYS A 480 -28.37 1.39 52.53
N ASN A 481 -28.06 2.44 51.77
CA ASN A 481 -28.88 2.98 50.68
C ASN A 481 -28.55 2.34 49.31
N GLY A 482 -27.73 1.28 49.28
CA GLY A 482 -27.39 0.56 48.04
C GLY A 482 -26.24 1.18 47.24
N THR A 483 -25.67 2.31 47.66
CA THR A 483 -24.52 2.89 46.96
C THR A 483 -23.21 2.24 47.39
N ILE A 484 -22.25 2.15 46.47
CA ILE A 484 -20.90 1.67 46.76
C ILE A 484 -20.21 2.71 47.65
N GLY A 485 -19.86 2.32 48.86
CA GLY A 485 -19.18 3.19 49.83
C GLY A 485 -17.66 3.12 49.78
N GLN A 486 -17.11 1.94 49.53
CA GLN A 486 -15.69 1.74 49.32
C GLN A 486 -15.45 0.63 48.31
N LEU A 487 -14.51 0.84 47.38
CA LEU A 487 -14.03 -0.19 46.47
C LEU A 487 -12.51 -0.28 46.69
N LYS A 488 -12.01 -1.46 47.05
CA LYS A 488 -10.59 -1.69 47.32
C LYS A 488 -10.08 -2.78 46.40
N LEU A 489 -9.11 -2.44 45.53
CA LEU A 489 -8.38 -3.43 44.76
C LEU A 489 -7.62 -4.33 45.73
N LYS A 490 -7.92 -5.63 45.70
CA LYS A 490 -7.24 -6.64 46.50
C LYS A 490 -6.06 -7.23 45.74
N HIS A 491 -6.22 -7.52 44.44
CA HIS A 491 -5.19 -8.13 43.59
C HIS A 491 -5.29 -7.66 42.12
N GLY A 492 -4.16 -7.26 41.53
CA GLY A 492 -4.04 -6.76 40.15
C GLY A 492 -2.72 -5.98 39.90
N PHE A 493 -2.38 -5.68 38.65
CA PHE A 493 -1.20 -4.87 38.29
C PHE A 493 -1.36 -3.40 38.76
N ARG A 494 -0.37 -2.86 39.49
CA ARG A 494 -0.40 -1.50 40.05
C ARG A 494 -0.14 -0.37 39.05
N ASN A 495 0.36 -0.67 37.84
CA ASN A 495 0.85 0.35 36.90
C ASN A 495 -0.16 0.89 35.89
N ILE A 496 -1.46 0.59 36.05
CA ILE A 496 -2.51 1.23 35.24
C ILE A 496 -3.28 2.23 36.13
N LEU A 497 -2.60 3.32 36.50
CA LEU A 497 -3.14 4.36 37.39
C LEU A 497 -4.36 5.08 36.78
N GLY A 498 -4.45 5.20 35.45
CA GLY A 498 -5.58 5.84 34.76
C GLY A 498 -6.86 4.99 34.68
N PHE A 499 -6.74 3.68 34.50
CA PHE A 499 -7.88 2.77 34.33
C PHE A 499 -8.65 2.53 35.63
N ASN A 500 -7.94 2.44 36.76
CA ASN A 500 -8.55 2.28 38.07
C ASN A 500 -9.47 3.45 38.45
N GLU A 501 -9.04 4.70 38.22
CA GLU A 501 -9.84 5.90 38.50
C GLU A 501 -11.07 5.98 37.57
N TYR A 502 -10.93 5.63 36.29
CA TYR A 502 -12.05 5.61 35.34
C TYR A 502 -13.11 4.57 35.73
N LEU A 503 -12.71 3.32 36.01
CA LEU A 503 -13.61 2.25 36.43
C LEU A 503 -14.30 2.58 37.77
N LEU A 504 -13.55 3.16 38.71
CA LEU A 504 -14.11 3.66 39.98
C LEU A 504 -15.12 4.78 39.75
N SER A 505 -14.87 5.70 38.81
CA SER A 505 -15.80 6.78 38.47
C SER A 505 -17.08 6.25 37.81
N TYR A 506 -16.96 5.26 36.91
CA TYR A 506 -18.07 4.59 36.24
C TYR A 506 -18.93 3.79 37.22
N LEU A 507 -18.32 3.00 38.10
CA LEU A 507 -19.06 2.21 39.09
C LEU A 507 -19.73 3.08 40.16
N ARG A 508 -19.14 4.24 40.50
CA ARG A 508 -19.76 5.24 41.39
C ARG A 508 -20.88 6.03 40.72
N SER A 509 -20.90 6.13 39.38
CA SER A 509 -21.95 6.83 38.64
C SER A 509 -23.19 5.99 38.37
N GLN A 510 -23.15 4.69 38.67
CA GLN A 510 -24.32 3.82 38.62
C GLN A 510 -25.13 3.88 39.93
N THR A 511 -26.44 4.04 39.80
CA THR A 511 -27.40 3.91 40.91
C THR A 511 -27.91 2.48 40.97
N PHE A 512 -27.64 1.79 42.08
CA PHE A 512 -28.18 0.45 42.34
C PHE A 512 -29.44 0.55 43.19
N GLU A 513 -30.44 -0.29 42.93
CA GLU A 513 -31.67 -0.27 43.73
C GLU A 513 -31.37 -0.61 45.21
N PRO A 514 -31.91 0.16 46.18
CA PRO A 514 -31.69 -0.14 47.59
C PRO A 514 -32.38 -1.46 47.96
N ALA A 515 -31.64 -2.33 48.66
CA ALA A 515 -32.23 -3.54 49.24
C ALA A 515 -33.37 -3.17 50.19
N THR A 516 -34.61 -3.51 49.83
CA THR A 516 -35.81 -3.14 50.58
C THR A 516 -35.97 -3.91 51.90
N LYS A 517 -35.13 -4.91 52.18
CA LYS A 517 -34.99 -5.60 53.48
C LYS A 517 -33.55 -6.04 53.75
N LYS A 518 -33.17 -6.08 55.03
CA LYS A 518 -31.90 -6.63 55.51
C LYS A 518 -31.82 -8.11 55.09
N GLY A 519 -30.97 -8.44 54.12
CA GLY A 519 -30.81 -9.79 53.56
C GLY A 519 -31.58 -10.08 52.26
N ALA A 520 -32.20 -9.08 51.61
CA ALA A 520 -32.77 -9.24 50.27
C ALA A 520 -31.69 -9.08 49.18
N PRO A 521 -31.72 -9.88 48.10
CA PRO A 521 -30.75 -9.80 47.01
C PRO A 521 -30.88 -8.48 46.24
N VAL A 522 -29.75 -7.94 45.77
CA VAL A 522 -29.68 -6.82 44.84
C VAL A 522 -29.16 -7.36 43.51
N THR A 523 -29.92 -7.18 42.43
CA THR A 523 -29.52 -7.59 41.10
C THR A 523 -28.72 -6.47 40.45
N VAL A 524 -27.47 -6.74 40.06
CA VAL A 524 -26.65 -5.81 39.28
C VAL A 524 -26.62 -6.28 37.83
N VAL A 525 -27.17 -5.48 36.93
CA VAL A 525 -27.10 -5.73 35.49
C VAL A 525 -25.85 -5.03 34.94
N VAL A 526 -24.77 -5.77 34.68
CA VAL A 526 -23.64 -5.25 33.92
C VAL A 526 -23.89 -5.51 32.44
N LYS A 527 -24.23 -4.47 31.68
CA LYS A 527 -24.32 -4.61 30.21
C LYS A 527 -22.91 -4.78 29.65
N ARG A 528 -22.73 -5.79 28.79
CA ARG A 528 -21.52 -6.01 27.99
C ARG A 528 -21.19 -4.71 27.24
N GLY A 529 -20.05 -4.10 27.54
CA GLY A 529 -19.55 -2.91 26.86
C GLY A 529 -18.14 -3.17 26.37
N ILE A 530 -17.90 -2.92 25.07
CA ILE A 530 -16.55 -2.86 24.49
C ILE A 530 -16.06 -1.43 24.73
N LEU A 531 -15.04 -1.26 25.57
CA LEU A 531 -14.35 0.02 25.74
C LEU A 531 -13.13 0.02 24.82
N ARG A 532 -13.19 0.79 23.73
CA ARG A 532 -12.01 1.09 22.92
C ARG A 532 -11.17 2.14 23.64
N SER A 533 -9.85 1.91 23.72
CA SER A 533 -8.91 2.95 24.17
C SER A 533 -9.08 4.22 23.32
N PRO A 534 -9.09 5.43 23.92
CA PRO A 534 -9.06 6.66 23.14
C PRO A 534 -7.67 7.01 22.59
N HIS A 535 -6.64 6.19 22.84
CA HIS A 535 -5.30 6.41 22.29
C HIS A 535 -4.74 5.11 21.67
N PRO A 536 -4.39 5.13 20.37
CA PRO A 536 -3.65 4.06 19.71
C PRO A 536 -2.16 4.38 19.76
N GLU A 537 -1.47 3.90 20.79
CA GLU A 537 -0.02 3.64 20.76
C GLU A 537 0.27 2.37 21.58
#